data_AF-A0A9W7JAU9-F1
#
_entry.id   AF-A0A9W7JAU9-F1
#
_cell.length_a   1.000
_cell.length_b   1.000
_cell.length_c   1.000
_cell.angle_alpha   90.00
_cell.angle_beta   90.00
_cell.angle_gamma   90.00
#
_symmetry.space_group_name_H-M   'P 1'
#
loop_
_entity.id
_entity.type
_entity.pdbx_description
1 polymer ?
#
loop_
_entity_poly.entity_id
_entity_poly.type
_entity_poly.pdbx_seq_one_letter_code
_entity_poly.pdbx_strand_id
1 'polypeptide(L)'
;MSAVERQRKETRPMKQLMTAAQAALRDKAKEREMLERKKQSMLAKKAAMEKMVANFMLFIEAIEKNDTETAQKFNEKEMKNTILSMIIGGGGHNGGFAADDGGNGA
;
A
#
# COMPACT_ATOMS: atom_id res chain seq x y z
N MET A 1 -36.72 -41.59 4.43
CA MET A 1 -35.83 -40.62 3.77
C MET A 1 -35.86 -40.90 2.28
N SER A 2 -36.29 -39.93 1.47
CA SER A 2 -36.43 -40.13 0.02
C SER A 2 -35.07 -40.11 -0.69
N ALA A 3 -34.99 -40.68 -1.89
CA ALA A 3 -33.76 -40.67 -2.70
C ALA A 3 -33.25 -39.24 -2.97
N VAL A 4 -34.17 -38.28 -3.14
CA VAL A 4 -33.86 -36.87 -3.35
C VAL A 4 -33.24 -36.22 -2.10
N GLU A 5 -33.70 -36.58 -0.91
CA GLU A 5 -33.13 -36.07 0.36
C GLU A 5 -31.72 -36.58 0.62
N ARG A 6 -31.41 -37.82 0.25
CA ARG A 6 -30.04 -38.37 0.31
C ARG A 6 -29.10 -37.63 -0.62
N GLN A 7 -29.48 -37.48 -1.89
CA GLN A 7 -28.67 -36.77 -2.87
C GLN A 7 -28.42 -35.30 -2.50
N ARG A 8 -29.42 -34.62 -1.92
CA ARG A 8 -29.26 -33.26 -1.38
C ARG A 8 -28.31 -33.21 -0.19
N LYS A 9 -28.36 -34.17 0.73
CA LYS A 9 -27.43 -34.23 1.86
C LYS A 9 -26.00 -34.47 1.41
N GLU A 10 -25.78 -35.31 0.40
CA GLU A 10 -24.45 -35.62 -0.13
C GLU A 10 -23.82 -34.44 -0.89
N THR A 11 -24.64 -33.67 -1.62
CA THR A 11 -24.16 -32.53 -2.43
C THR A 11 -24.07 -31.22 -1.67
N ARG A 12 -24.75 -31.09 -0.52
CA ARG A 12 -24.76 -29.86 0.30
C ARG A 12 -23.37 -29.46 0.83
N PRO A 13 -22.54 -30.37 1.38
CA PRO A 13 -21.19 -30.02 1.85
C PRO A 13 -20.32 -29.47 0.73
N MET A 14 -20.35 -30.10 -0.45
CA MET A 14 -19.57 -29.66 -1.61
C MET A 14 -19.98 -28.26 -2.07
N LYS A 15 -21.29 -27.96 -2.11
CA LYS A 15 -21.79 -26.62 -2.44
C LYS A 15 -21.34 -25.58 -1.40
N GLN A 16 -21.43 -25.91 -0.11
CA GLN A 16 -21.00 -25.01 0.96
C GLN A 16 -19.49 -24.72 0.89
N LEU A 17 -18.67 -25.74 0.65
CA LEU A 17 -17.22 -25.59 0.45
C LEU A 17 -16.91 -24.70 -0.76
N MET A 18 -17.60 -24.90 -1.89
CA MET A 18 -17.41 -24.06 -3.07
C MET A 18 -17.79 -22.60 -2.81
N THR A 19 -18.90 -22.35 -2.10
CA THR A 19 -19.30 -20.98 -1.74
C THR A 19 -18.28 -20.34 -0.79
N ALA A 20 -17.78 -21.08 0.21
CA ALA A 20 -16.75 -20.59 1.12
C ALA A 20 -15.43 -20.28 0.39
N ALA A 21 -15.00 -21.17 -0.50
CA ALA A 21 -13.81 -20.95 -1.33
C ALA A 21 -13.96 -19.72 -2.23
N GLN A 22 -15.14 -19.53 -2.84
CA GLN A 22 -15.40 -18.36 -3.67
C GLN A 22 -15.39 -17.05 -2.86
N ALA A 23 -15.93 -17.07 -1.64
CA ALA A 23 -15.87 -15.92 -0.74
C ALA A 23 -14.42 -15.59 -0.37
N ALA A 24 -13.64 -16.59 0.05
CA ALA A 24 -12.22 -16.42 0.39
C ALA A 24 -11.39 -15.87 -0.78
N LEU A 25 -11.64 -16.34 -2.01
CA LEU A 25 -10.98 -15.81 -3.20
C LEU A 25 -11.30 -14.33 -3.45
N ARG A 26 -12.57 -13.92 -3.25
CA ARG A 26 -12.97 -12.51 -3.39
C ARG A 26 -12.29 -11.64 -2.36
N ASP A 27 -12.16 -12.10 -1.12
CA ASP A 27 -11.53 -11.31 -0.07
C ASP A 27 -10.02 -11.17 -0.29
N LYS A 28 -9.34 -12.23 -0.72
CA LYS A 28 -7.94 -12.14 -1.16
C LYS A 28 -7.75 -11.21 -2.36
N ALA A 29 -8.71 -11.17 -3.30
CA ALA A 29 -8.64 -10.25 -4.43
C ALA A 29 -8.70 -8.78 -3.98
N LYS A 30 -9.59 -8.46 -3.03
CA LYS A 30 -9.68 -7.11 -2.44
C LYS A 30 -8.41 -6.73 -1.66
N GLU A 31 -7.88 -7.66 -0.87
CA GLU A 31 -6.64 -7.45 -0.13
C GLU A 31 -5.48 -7.15 -1.08
N ARG A 32 -5.34 -7.94 -2.15
CA ARG A 32 -4.33 -7.71 -3.18
C ARG A 32 -4.48 -6.33 -3.82
N GLU A 33 -5.70 -5.92 -4.15
CA GLU A 33 -5.95 -4.60 -4.72
C GLU A 33 -5.55 -3.48 -3.76
N MET A 34 -5.89 -3.60 -2.47
CA MET A 34 -5.47 -2.65 -1.44
C MET A 34 -3.94 -2.57 -1.34
N LEU A 35 -3.26 -3.72 -1.32
CA LEU A 35 -1.80 -3.79 -1.24
C LEU A 35 -1.12 -3.18 -2.46
N GLU A 36 -1.64 -3.41 -3.66
CA GLU A 36 -1.13 -2.77 -4.88
C GLU A 36 -1.29 -1.24 -4.81
N ARG A 37 -2.44 -0.73 -4.38
CA ARG A 37 -2.63 0.71 -4.18
C ARG A 37 -1.64 1.28 -3.15
N LYS A 38 -1.40 0.57 -2.04
CA LYS A 38 -0.42 0.96 -1.01
C LYS A 38 1.00 0.96 -1.58
N LYS A 39 1.37 -0.06 -2.35
CA LYS A 39 2.66 -0.15 -3.04
C LYS A 39 2.87 1.02 -3.99
N GLN A 40 1.88 1.35 -4.82
CA GLN A 40 1.97 2.50 -5.74
C GLN A 40 2.14 3.82 -4.98
N SER A 41 1.40 4.01 -3.87
CA SER A 41 1.57 5.19 -3.02
C SER A 41 2.98 5.28 -2.43
N MET A 42 3.54 4.17 -1.94
CA MET A 42 4.92 4.14 -1.43
C MET A 42 5.95 4.42 -2.52
N LEU A 43 5.77 3.88 -3.73
CA LEU A 43 6.65 4.14 -4.86
C LEU A 43 6.63 5.61 -5.27
N ALA A 44 5.45 6.24 -5.32
CA ALA A 44 5.33 7.66 -5.59
C ALA A 44 6.05 8.53 -4.54
N LYS A 45 5.91 8.17 -3.25
CA LYS A 45 6.64 8.84 -2.15
C LYS A 45 8.16 8.69 -2.30
N LYS A 46 8.63 7.49 -2.64
CA LYS A 46 10.06 7.21 -2.88
C LYS A 46 10.61 8.03 -4.04
N ALA A 47 9.90 8.07 -5.16
CA ALA A 47 10.30 8.86 -6.33
C ALA A 47 10.35 10.37 -6.02
N ALA A 48 9.39 10.90 -5.26
CA ALA A 48 9.42 12.28 -4.82
C ALA A 48 10.63 12.59 -3.92
N MET A 49 11.01 11.66 -3.03
CA MET A 49 12.19 11.79 -2.18
C MET A 49 13.49 11.76 -3.00
N GLU A 50 13.62 10.82 -3.92
CA GLU A 50 14.80 10.72 -4.81
C GLU A 50 14.97 11.99 -5.64
N LYS A 51 13.88 12.53 -6.20
CA LYS A 51 13.89 13.82 -6.93
C LYS A 51 14.32 14.98 -6.03
N MET A 52 13.79 15.05 -4.81
CA MET A 52 14.14 16.09 -3.85
C MET A 52 15.64 16.06 -3.49
N VAL A 53 16.19 14.87 -3.21
CA VAL A 53 17.61 14.70 -2.90
C VAL A 53 18.49 15.09 -4.10
N ALA A 54 18.12 14.66 -5.31
CA ALA A 54 18.85 15.02 -6.53
C ALA A 54 18.88 16.54 -6.75
N ASN A 55 17.73 17.22 -6.60
CA ASN A 55 17.64 18.67 -6.72
C ASN A 55 18.49 19.40 -5.66
N PHE A 56 18.52 18.86 -4.43
CA PHE A 56 19.35 19.41 -3.37
C PHE A 56 20.84 19.24 -3.64
N MET A 57 21.28 18.07 -4.13
CA MET A 57 22.67 17.84 -4.52
C MET A 57 23.11 18.79 -5.65
N LEU A 58 22.28 18.99 -6.68
CA LEU A 58 22.55 19.94 -7.76
C LEU A 58 22.68 21.37 -7.24
N PHE A 59 21.86 21.76 -6.26
CA PHE A 59 21.98 23.07 -5.61
C PHE A 59 23.32 23.22 -4.87
N ILE A 60 23.73 22.22 -4.09
CA ILE A 60 25.03 22.24 -3.40
C ILE A 60 26.18 22.35 -4.39
N GLU A 61 26.17 21.55 -5.46
CA GLU A 61 27.20 21.63 -6.51
C GLU A 61 27.26 23.02 -7.18
N ALA A 62 26.11 23.65 -7.41
CA ALA A 62 26.05 24.99 -7.98
C ALA A 62 26.69 26.03 -7.04
N ILE A 63 26.44 25.92 -5.74
CA ILE A 63 27.09 26.76 -4.72
C ILE A 63 28.60 26.56 -4.72
N GLU A 64 29.08 25.30 -4.74
CA GLU A 64 30.51 24.98 -4.77
C GLU A 64 31.20 25.54 -6.02
N LYS A 65 30.51 25.58 -7.16
CA LYS A 65 31.02 26.10 -8.43
C LYS A 65 30.84 27.62 -8.60
N ASN A 66 30.29 28.32 -7.60
CA ASN A 66 29.84 29.72 -7.72
C ASN A 66 28.87 29.96 -8.90
N ASP A 67 28.13 28.94 -9.31
CA ASP A 67 27.10 29.04 -10.34
C ASP A 67 25.80 29.59 -9.71
N THR A 68 25.78 30.91 -9.59
CA THR A 68 24.64 31.65 -9.03
C THR A 68 23.36 31.49 -9.84
N GLU A 69 23.44 31.26 -11.15
CA GLU A 69 22.26 31.10 -12.00
C GLU A 69 21.55 29.77 -11.70
N THR A 70 22.31 28.68 -11.58
CA THR A 70 21.76 27.37 -11.21
C THR A 70 21.33 27.33 -9.75
N ALA A 71 22.09 27.95 -8.85
CA ALA A 71 21.75 28.00 -7.43
C ALA A 71 20.41 28.73 -7.18
N GLN A 72 20.12 29.81 -7.90
CA GLN A 72 18.85 30.54 -7.79
C GLN A 72 17.63 29.75 -8.28
N LYS A 73 17.82 28.71 -9.10
CA LYS A 73 16.73 27.84 -9.56
C LYS A 73 16.27 26.85 -8.48
N PHE A 74 16.97 26.76 -7.35
CA PHE A 74 16.58 25.90 -6.25
C PHE A 74 15.25 26.35 -5.62
N ASN A 75 14.27 25.45 -5.64
CA ASN A 75 12.93 25.72 -5.14
C ASN A 75 12.77 25.19 -3.70
N GLU A 76 13.19 25.99 -2.72
CA GLU A 76 13.07 25.67 -1.29
C GLU A 76 11.62 25.36 -0.87
N LYS A 77 10.65 26.07 -1.47
CA LYS A 77 9.22 25.88 -1.17
C LYS A 77 8.73 24.50 -1.61
N GLU A 78 9.13 24.04 -2.81
CA GLU A 78 8.80 22.70 -3.29
C GLU A 78 9.42 21.62 -2.39
N MET A 79 10.66 21.81 -1.93
CA MET A 79 11.31 20.89 -0.99
C MET A 79 10.55 20.82 0.35
N LYS A 80 10.24 21.97 0.97
CA LYS A 80 9.48 22.01 2.23
C LYS A 80 8.11 21.36 2.10
N ASN A 81 7.40 21.63 1.00
CA ASN A 81 6.10 21.02 0.72
C ASN A 81 6.22 19.50 0.56
N THR A 82 7.26 19.02 -0.11
CA THR A 82 7.54 17.59 -0.27
C THR A 82 7.77 16.93 1.08
N ILE A 83 8.61 17.51 1.94
CA ILE A 83 8.85 17.02 3.32
C ILE A 83 7.55 17.02 4.14
N LEU A 84 6.79 18.12 4.08
CA LEU A 84 5.53 18.25 4.80
C LEU A 84 4.51 17.18 4.38
N SER A 85 4.40 16.92 3.07
CA SER A 85 3.51 15.88 2.53
C SER A 85 3.86 14.47 3.06
N MET A 86 5.15 14.22 3.33
CA MET A 86 5.61 12.95 3.89
C MET A 86 5.29 12.84 5.38
N ILE A 87 5.44 13.93 6.15
CA ILE A 87 5.14 13.96 7.58
C ILE A 87 3.64 13.82 7.82
N ILE A 88 2.81 14.62 7.14
CA ILE A 88 1.35 14.61 7.31
C ILE A 88 0.74 13.32 6.77
N GLY A 89 1.28 12.79 5.66
CA GLY A 89 0.84 11.53 5.06
C GLY A 89 1.23 10.27 5.84
N GLY A 90 1.86 10.40 7.02
CA GLY A 90 2.20 9.31 7.94
C GLY A 90 1.23 9.13 9.12
N GLY A 91 0.33 10.09 9.37
CA GLY A 91 -0.53 10.14 10.56
C GLY A 91 -1.81 9.29 10.53
N GLY A 92 -2.00 8.43 9.54
CA GLY A 92 -3.19 7.57 9.38
C GLY A 92 -2.92 6.08 9.63
N HIS A 93 -1.91 5.73 10.44
CA HIS A 93 -1.57 4.34 10.73
C HIS A 93 -2.28 3.85 11.99
N ASN A 94 -3.59 3.62 11.87
CA ASN A 94 -4.34 2.78 12.81
C ASN A 94 -4.85 1.52 12.08
N GLY A 95 -3.91 0.79 11.48
CA GLY A 95 -4.10 -0.53 10.92
C GLY A 95 -2.87 -1.34 11.30
N GLY A 96 -2.76 -1.62 12.60
CA GLY A 96 -1.66 -2.38 13.17
C GLY A 96 -1.47 -3.69 12.42
N PHE A 97 -0.20 -4.07 12.29
CA PHE A 97 0.20 -5.43 12.03
C PHE A 97 -0.31 -6.30 13.18
N ALA A 98 -1.54 -6.80 13.08
CA ALA A 98 -1.92 -8.03 13.76
C ALA A 98 -1.53 -9.19 12.83
N ALA A 99 -0.25 -9.54 12.90
CA ALA A 99 0.21 -10.87 12.50
C ALA A 99 0.12 -11.76 13.74
N ASP A 100 -0.48 -12.95 13.55
CA ASP A 100 -0.68 -14.05 14.50
C ASP A 100 -1.59 -13.78 15.71
N ASP A 101 -2.50 -14.67 16.09
CA ASP A 101 -2.29 -16.12 16.18
C ASP A 101 -3.58 -16.92 15.91
N GLY A 102 -3.43 -18.14 15.38
CA GLY A 102 -4.53 -19.08 15.26
C GLY A 102 -5.05 -19.54 16.63
N GLY A 103 -6.37 -19.73 16.75
CA GLY A 103 -6.95 -20.22 18.00
C GLY A 103 -8.44 -20.51 17.89
N ASN A 104 -8.76 -21.74 17.52
CA ASN A 104 -10.08 -22.36 17.65
C ASN A 104 -10.51 -22.42 19.13
N GLY A 105 -11.75 -22.07 19.48
CA GLY A 105 -12.33 -22.48 20.76
C GLY A 105 -13.57 -21.72 21.26
N ALA A 106 -14.63 -22.51 21.52
CA ALA A 106 -15.90 -22.23 22.23
C ALA A 106 -17.08 -21.74 21.39
#